data_AF-A0A6A3MTG9-F1
#
_entry.id   AF-A0A6A3MTG9-F1
#
_cell.length_a   1.000
_cell.length_b   1.000
_cell.length_c   1.000
_cell.angle_alpha   90.00
_cell.angle_beta   90.00
_cell.angle_gamma   90.00
#
_symmetry.space_group_name_H-M   'P 1'
#
loop_
_entity.id
_entity.type
_entity.pdbx_description
1 polymer ?
#
loop_
_entity_poly.entity_id
_entity_poly.type
_entity_poly.pdbx_seq_one_letter_code
_entity_poly.pdbx_strand_id
1 'polypeptide(L)'
;MRGSGLSIERFIKGKAQRSKSDAKSKKKVIIHKAQRRRQYEKVKKREESAAGDAGAGSSFYDRFFSELKSGNVDEDTDAEQVQARVDRKQQQEREEKKRVVKPDPFFKAKKKAEVTKVEKQRVRGEKQKRIATVEKKVTQRKKRHVKLSQRTATGQPVVKNHINDILSRLQAEKKREGK
;
A
#
# COMPACT_ATOMS: atom_id res chain seq x y z
N MET A 1 -42.66 32.18 1.80
CA MET A 1 -41.84 31.11 2.40
C MET A 1 -41.44 30.13 1.30
N ARG A 2 -40.20 30.21 0.76
CA ARG A 2 -39.72 29.27 -0.27
C ARG A 2 -39.11 28.05 0.42
N GLY A 3 -39.88 26.96 0.45
CA GLY A 3 -39.54 25.74 1.18
C GLY A 3 -38.20 25.15 0.75
N SER A 4 -37.28 25.05 1.70
CA SER A 4 -35.98 24.39 1.61
C SER A 4 -36.10 22.87 1.66
N GLY A 5 -36.96 22.29 0.81
CA GLY A 5 -37.06 20.85 0.66
C GLY A 5 -35.89 20.34 -0.18
N LEU A 6 -35.04 19.50 0.40
CA LEU A 6 -34.11 18.67 -0.36
C LEU A 6 -34.87 18.01 -1.51
N SER A 7 -34.58 18.40 -2.75
CA SER A 7 -35.31 17.90 -3.90
C SER A 7 -35.29 16.37 -3.93
N ILE A 8 -36.41 15.76 -4.32
CA ILE A 8 -36.54 14.30 -4.42
C ILE A 8 -35.40 13.71 -5.29
N GLU A 9 -34.98 14.46 -6.31
CA GLU A 9 -33.84 14.18 -7.17
C GLU A 9 -32.52 14.10 -6.39
N ARG A 10 -32.29 15.02 -5.44
CA ARG A 10 -31.09 15.04 -4.60
C ARG A 10 -31.10 13.92 -3.56
N PHE A 11 -32.27 13.50 -3.09
CA PHE A 11 -32.43 12.33 -2.23
C PHE A 11 -32.16 11.03 -2.99
N ILE A 12 -32.72 10.88 -4.19
CA ILE A 12 -32.50 9.71 -5.07
C ILE A 12 -31.03 9.63 -5.52
N LYS A 13 -30.45 10.76 -5.94
CA LYS A 13 -29.04 10.84 -6.37
C LYS A 13 -28.05 10.74 -5.19
N GLY A 14 -28.46 11.12 -3.99
CA GLY A 14 -27.69 10.94 -2.75
C GLY A 14 -27.59 9.48 -2.29
N LYS A 15 -28.61 8.65 -2.60
CA LYS A 15 -28.58 7.19 -2.37
C LYS A 15 -27.83 6.41 -3.46
N ALA A 16 -27.58 7.01 -4.63
CA ALA A 16 -26.73 6.41 -5.64
C ALA A 16 -25.28 6.36 -5.10
N GLN A 17 -24.74 5.14 -4.92
CA GLN A 17 -23.34 4.99 -4.54
C GLN A 17 -22.48 5.75 -5.54
N ARG A 18 -21.77 6.79 -5.06
CA ARG A 18 -20.82 7.56 -5.87
C ARG A 18 -19.96 6.57 -6.65
N SER A 19 -20.08 6.62 -7.97
CA SER A 19 -19.42 5.67 -8.84
C SER A 19 -17.91 5.76 -8.63
N LYS A 20 -17.20 4.64 -8.84
CA LYS A 20 -15.73 4.60 -8.74
C LYS A 20 -15.06 5.63 -9.67
N SER A 21 -15.74 6.10 -10.73
CA SER A 21 -15.26 7.16 -11.61
C SER A 21 -15.32 8.55 -10.97
N ASP A 22 -16.37 8.89 -10.19
CA ASP A 22 -16.46 10.17 -9.48
C ASP A 22 -15.37 10.29 -8.39
N ALA A 23 -15.08 9.20 -7.67
CA ALA A 23 -13.98 9.16 -6.71
C ALA A 23 -12.60 9.35 -7.37
N LYS A 24 -12.38 8.77 -8.57
CA LYS A 24 -11.15 8.97 -9.35
C LYS A 24 -11.03 10.39 -9.87
N SER A 25 -12.13 11.01 -10.29
CA SER A 25 -12.18 12.41 -10.72
C SER A 25 -11.75 13.34 -9.59
N LYS A 26 -12.32 13.20 -8.39
CA LYS A 26 -11.92 14.00 -7.21
C LYS A 26 -10.46 13.80 -6.83
N LYS A 27 -9.94 12.57 -6.89
CA LYS A 27 -8.52 12.30 -6.62
C LYS A 27 -7.61 13.04 -7.61
N LYS A 28 -7.94 13.07 -8.90
CA LYS A 28 -7.18 13.84 -9.90
C LYS A 28 -7.19 15.34 -9.60
N VAL A 29 -8.35 15.89 -9.24
CA VAL A 29 -8.49 17.30 -8.87
C VAL A 29 -7.63 17.66 -7.65
N ILE A 30 -7.63 16.82 -6.61
CA ILE A 30 -6.82 17.03 -5.40
C ILE A 30 -5.32 16.99 -5.73
N ILE A 31 -4.88 16.02 -6.53
CA ILE A 31 -3.47 15.90 -6.97
C ILE A 31 -3.07 17.15 -7.77
N HIS A 32 -3.89 17.58 -8.71
CA HIS A 32 -3.61 18.76 -9.54
C HIS A 32 -3.52 20.03 -8.69
N LYS A 33 -4.42 20.20 -7.70
CA LYS A 33 -4.37 21.32 -6.74
C LYS A 33 -3.09 21.31 -5.91
N ALA A 34 -2.64 20.14 -5.45
CA ALA A 34 -1.40 20.00 -4.69
C ALA A 34 -0.16 20.29 -5.56
N GLN A 35 -0.14 19.82 -6.81
CA GLN A 35 0.94 20.11 -7.77
C GLN A 35 1.06 21.62 -8.05
N ARG A 36 -0.06 22.31 -8.31
CA ARG A 36 -0.06 23.77 -8.51
C ARG A 36 0.46 24.52 -7.29
N ARG A 37 0.07 24.12 -6.07
CA ARG A 37 0.61 24.72 -4.83
C ARG A 37 2.12 24.57 -4.72
N ARG A 38 2.66 23.38 -5.00
CA ARG A 38 4.11 23.14 -4.98
C ARG A 38 4.85 23.97 -6.03
N GLN A 39 4.29 24.12 -7.23
CA GLN A 39 4.88 24.95 -8.27
C GLN A 39 4.90 26.43 -7.85
N TYR A 40 3.79 26.92 -7.29
CA TYR A 40 3.69 28.28 -6.78
C TYR A 40 4.69 28.54 -5.65
N GLU A 41 4.80 27.64 -4.67
CA GLU A 41 5.78 27.74 -3.59
C GLU A 41 7.23 27.72 -4.11
N LYS A 42 7.53 26.93 -5.14
CA LYS A 42 8.86 26.92 -5.77
C LYS A 42 9.19 28.24 -6.45
N VAL A 43 8.25 28.83 -7.17
CA VAL A 43 8.43 30.12 -7.83
C VAL A 43 8.58 31.22 -6.79
N LYS A 44 7.68 31.26 -5.80
CA LYS A 44 7.75 32.20 -4.67
C LYS A 44 9.09 32.13 -3.93
N LYS A 45 9.59 30.94 -3.61
CA LYS A 45 10.91 30.79 -2.98
C LYS A 45 12.06 31.27 -3.87
N ARG A 46 11.97 31.07 -5.19
CA ARG A 46 13.00 31.58 -6.12
C ARG A 46 12.98 33.11 -6.19
N GLU A 47 11.79 33.71 -6.20
CA GLU A 47 11.62 35.16 -6.15
C GLU A 47 12.11 35.74 -4.82
N GLU A 48 11.83 35.07 -3.69
CA GLU A 48 12.32 35.46 -2.36
C GLU A 48 13.84 35.30 -2.22
N SER A 49 14.43 34.20 -2.74
CA SER A 49 15.88 34.00 -2.73
C SER A 49 16.62 34.92 -3.70
N ALA A 50 16.01 35.32 -4.82
CA ALA A 50 16.60 36.29 -5.74
C ALA A 50 16.56 37.74 -5.20
N ALA A 51 15.72 38.01 -4.19
CA ALA A 51 15.62 39.32 -3.55
C ALA A 51 16.51 39.50 -2.30
N GLY A 52 17.27 38.47 -1.89
CA GLY A 52 17.94 38.44 -0.58
C GLY A 52 19.45 38.20 -0.57
N ASP A 53 20.16 38.26 -1.71
CA ASP A 53 21.61 38.00 -1.76
C ASP A 53 22.42 39.28 -2.01
N ALA A 54 22.40 40.17 -1.02
CA ALA A 54 23.33 41.28 -0.90
C ALA A 54 23.77 41.41 0.56
N GLY A 55 24.69 40.54 0.98
CA GLY A 55 25.53 40.74 2.15
C GLY A 55 25.08 40.04 3.43
N ALA A 56 25.82 38.99 3.81
CA ALA A 56 26.31 38.71 5.17
C ALA A 56 26.36 37.21 5.46
N GLY A 57 27.58 36.68 5.66
CA GLY A 57 27.77 35.45 6.43
C GLY A 57 28.75 34.46 5.85
N SER A 58 30.06 34.77 5.82
CA SER A 58 31.06 33.70 5.75
C SER A 58 30.97 32.87 7.03
N SER A 59 30.85 31.56 6.86
CA SER A 59 30.58 30.65 7.99
C SER A 59 31.85 30.38 8.79
N PHE A 60 31.70 29.90 10.04
CA PHE A 60 32.81 29.50 10.90
C PHE A 60 33.83 28.57 10.20
N TYR A 61 33.35 27.68 9.33
CA TYR A 61 34.21 26.76 8.59
C TYR A 61 35.08 27.45 7.53
N ASP A 62 34.63 28.55 6.93
CA ASP A 62 35.46 29.31 5.98
C ASP A 62 36.68 29.90 6.69
N ARG A 63 36.50 30.41 7.92
CA ARG A 63 37.60 30.91 8.75
C ARG A 63 38.55 29.79 9.16
N PHE A 64 37.99 28.67 9.61
CA PHE A 64 38.76 27.53 10.09
C PHE A 64 39.66 26.92 9.00
N PHE A 65 39.17 26.76 7.78
CA PHE A 65 39.98 26.22 6.68
C PHE A 65 41.00 27.22 6.12
N SER A 66 40.74 28.53 6.23
CA SER A 66 41.74 29.55 5.92
C SER A 66 42.91 29.52 6.90
N GLU A 67 42.64 29.30 8.19
CA GLU A 67 43.66 29.25 9.25
C GLU A 67 44.54 27.99 9.14
N LEU A 68 43.95 26.84 8.82
CA LEU A 68 44.69 25.60 8.53
C LEU A 68 45.61 25.72 7.31
N LYS A 69 45.24 26.52 6.32
CA LYS A 69 46.09 26.78 5.14
C LYS A 69 47.23 27.77 5.43
N SER A 70 47.16 28.53 6.51
CA SER A 70 48.20 29.50 6.90
C SER A 70 49.38 28.92 7.69
N GLY A 71 49.47 27.60 7.85
CA GLY A 71 50.74 26.89 8.03
C GLY A 71 51.64 27.35 9.19
N ASN A 72 51.12 27.41 10.42
CA ASN A 72 51.90 27.65 11.63
C ASN A 72 51.71 26.50 12.63
N VAL A 73 52.38 25.36 12.42
CA VAL A 73 52.73 24.41 13.50
C VAL A 73 54.00 23.66 13.07
N ASP A 74 55.10 23.89 13.79
CA ASP A 74 56.40 23.21 13.66
C ASP A 74 56.28 21.71 13.97
N GLU A 75 56.84 20.90 13.06
CA GLU A 75 57.17 19.48 13.23
C GLU A 75 58.53 19.37 13.95
N ASP A 76 58.65 18.48 14.95
CA ASP A 76 59.83 17.61 15.18
C ASP A 76 59.99 17.22 16.65
N THR A 77 59.24 16.20 17.09
CA THR A 77 59.71 15.21 18.08
C THR A 77 58.71 14.05 18.09
N ASP A 78 59.21 12.79 18.10
CA ASP A 78 58.44 11.54 18.31
C ASP A 78 57.91 10.74 17.09
N ALA A 79 58.58 10.79 15.92
CA ALA A 79 58.10 10.07 14.73
C ALA A 79 58.17 8.52 14.80
N GLU A 80 59.27 7.95 15.33
CA GLU A 80 59.50 6.48 15.18
C GLU A 80 58.83 5.59 16.25
N GLN A 81 58.76 6.02 17.52
CA GLN A 81 58.14 5.19 18.57
C GLN A 81 56.60 5.24 18.55
N VAL A 82 56.02 6.29 17.95
CA VAL A 82 54.56 6.42 17.78
C VAL A 82 54.08 5.52 16.64
N GLN A 83 54.83 5.40 15.54
CA GLN A 83 54.44 4.58 14.38
C GLN A 83 54.23 3.09 14.72
N ALA A 84 55.14 2.47 15.48
CA ALA A 84 55.03 1.05 15.84
C ALA A 84 53.83 0.73 16.77
N ARG A 85 53.43 1.67 17.64
CA ARG A 85 52.21 1.54 18.48
C ARG A 85 50.94 1.82 17.70
N VAL A 86 51.01 2.73 16.72
CA VAL A 86 49.89 3.07 15.84
C VAL A 86 49.57 1.91 14.89
N ASP A 87 50.56 1.23 14.33
CA ASP A 87 50.34 0.12 13.39
C ASP A 87 49.70 -1.11 14.05
N ARG A 88 50.11 -1.45 15.29
CA ARG A 88 49.49 -2.55 16.06
C ARG A 88 48.04 -2.25 16.46
N LYS A 89 47.74 -0.99 16.84
CA LYS A 89 46.36 -0.54 17.11
C LYS A 89 45.51 -0.48 15.84
N GLN A 90 46.08 -0.07 14.70
CA GLN A 90 45.36 -0.03 13.42
C GLN A 90 45.02 -1.43 12.90
N GLN A 91 45.86 -2.45 13.13
CA GLN A 91 45.56 -3.83 12.74
C GLN A 91 44.42 -4.42 13.57
N GLN A 92 44.40 -4.19 14.89
CA GLN A 92 43.31 -4.62 15.77
C GLN A 92 41.99 -3.90 15.45
N GLU A 93 42.00 -2.58 15.20
CA GLU A 93 40.80 -1.85 14.77
C GLU A 93 40.27 -2.33 13.40
N ARG A 94 41.14 -2.69 12.46
CA ARG A 94 40.73 -3.20 11.14
C ARG A 94 40.06 -4.57 11.24
N GLU A 95 40.44 -5.40 12.20
CA GLU A 95 39.80 -6.70 12.44
C GLU A 95 38.47 -6.57 13.20
N GLU A 96 38.35 -5.64 14.15
CA GLU A 96 37.09 -5.33 14.81
C GLU A 96 36.09 -4.64 13.86
N LYS A 97 36.55 -3.77 12.96
CA LYS A 97 35.73 -3.13 11.90
C LYS A 97 35.23 -4.12 10.84
N LYS A 98 35.90 -5.26 10.64
CA LYS A 98 35.43 -6.34 9.74
C LYS A 98 34.21 -7.10 10.28
N ARG A 99 33.97 -7.08 11.59
CA ARG A 99 32.78 -7.72 12.22
C ARG A 99 31.55 -6.81 12.27
N VAL A 100 31.71 -5.52 11.99
CA VAL A 100 30.61 -4.55 11.90
C VAL A 100 30.20 -4.39 10.43
N VAL A 101 29.76 -5.50 9.81
CA VAL A 101 29.04 -5.40 8.53
C VAL A 101 27.73 -4.68 8.84
N LYS A 102 27.63 -3.42 8.39
CA LYS A 102 26.44 -2.62 8.60
C LYS A 102 25.22 -3.40 8.08
N PRO A 103 24.19 -3.62 8.91
CA PRO A 103 23.01 -4.35 8.45
C PRO A 103 22.42 -3.62 7.25
N ASP A 104 22.06 -4.38 6.21
CA ASP A 104 21.45 -3.81 5.01
C ASP A 104 20.27 -2.90 5.41
N PRO A 105 20.29 -1.60 5.04
CA PRO A 105 19.26 -0.65 5.43
C PRO A 105 17.86 -1.09 4.97
N PHE A 106 17.77 -1.95 3.96
CA PHE A 106 16.53 -2.48 3.43
C PHE A 106 16.14 -3.85 3.99
N PHE A 107 16.95 -4.51 4.82
CA PHE A 107 16.66 -5.86 5.31
C PHE A 107 15.29 -5.95 6.03
N LYS A 108 15.03 -5.00 6.94
CA LYS A 108 13.74 -4.91 7.66
C LYS A 108 12.59 -4.60 6.71
N ALA A 109 12.82 -3.75 5.70
CA ALA A 109 11.82 -3.40 4.71
C ALA A 109 11.48 -4.60 3.82
N LYS A 110 12.49 -5.34 3.36
CA LYS A 110 12.36 -6.55 2.55
C LYS A 110 11.56 -7.63 3.29
N LYS A 111 11.92 -7.93 4.54
CA LYS A 111 11.18 -8.90 5.38
C LYS A 111 9.71 -8.49 5.57
N LYS A 112 9.44 -7.21 5.85
CA LYS A 112 8.06 -6.70 5.97
C LYS A 112 7.28 -6.79 4.65
N ALA A 113 7.93 -6.51 3.52
CA ALA A 113 7.32 -6.60 2.20
C ALA A 113 6.96 -8.05 1.85
N GLU A 114 7.84 -9.00 2.16
CA GLU A 114 7.59 -10.44 1.96
C GLU A 114 6.40 -10.93 2.79
N VAL A 115 6.35 -10.60 4.08
CA VAL A 115 5.21 -10.95 4.95
C VAL A 115 3.91 -10.38 4.40
N THR A 116 3.92 -9.10 4.00
CA THR A 116 2.75 -8.42 3.44
C THR A 116 2.32 -9.04 2.11
N LYS A 117 3.27 -9.52 1.29
CA LYS A 117 2.98 -10.19 0.01
C LYS A 117 2.28 -11.52 0.24
N VAL A 118 2.77 -12.33 1.19
CA VAL A 118 2.17 -13.63 1.56
C VAL A 118 0.77 -13.41 2.14
N GLU A 119 0.58 -12.46 3.04
CA GLU A 119 -0.72 -12.15 3.62
C GLU A 119 -1.74 -11.71 2.55
N LYS A 120 -1.34 -10.80 1.65
CA LYS A 120 -2.19 -10.39 0.51
C LYS A 120 -2.57 -11.55 -0.39
N GLN A 121 -1.67 -12.50 -0.62
CA GLN A 121 -1.97 -13.71 -1.40
C GLN A 121 -2.98 -14.61 -0.67
N ARG A 122 -2.82 -14.82 0.65
CA ARG A 122 -3.79 -15.57 1.47
C ARG A 122 -5.18 -14.96 1.41
N VAL A 123 -5.28 -13.65 1.66
CA VAL A 123 -6.57 -12.91 1.62
C VAL A 123 -7.22 -13.00 0.23
N ARG A 124 -6.43 -12.92 -0.85
CA ARG A 124 -6.95 -13.11 -2.22
C ARG A 124 -7.47 -14.53 -2.44
N GLY A 125 -6.72 -15.54 -2.02
CA GLY A 125 -7.12 -16.94 -2.12
C GLY A 125 -8.42 -17.22 -1.36
N GLU A 126 -8.57 -16.71 -0.14
CA GLU A 126 -9.80 -16.84 0.64
C GLU A 126 -10.99 -16.17 -0.03
N LYS A 127 -10.82 -14.95 -0.57
CA LYS A 127 -11.86 -14.26 -1.32
C LYS A 127 -12.29 -15.05 -2.55
N GLN A 128 -11.34 -15.59 -3.31
CA GLN A 128 -11.64 -16.44 -4.47
C GLN A 128 -12.39 -17.71 -4.06
N LYS A 129 -11.98 -18.38 -2.97
CA LYS A 129 -12.70 -19.55 -2.43
C LYS A 129 -14.15 -19.20 -2.07
N ARG A 130 -14.38 -18.05 -1.43
CA ARG A 130 -15.74 -17.58 -1.09
C ARG A 130 -16.58 -17.29 -2.33
N ILE A 131 -16.00 -16.64 -3.34
CA ILE A 131 -16.68 -16.36 -4.60
C ILE A 131 -17.04 -17.69 -5.30
N ALA A 132 -16.08 -18.62 -5.40
CA ALA A 132 -16.29 -19.92 -6.02
C ALA A 132 -17.39 -20.75 -5.33
N THR A 133 -17.49 -20.71 -3.99
CA THR A 133 -18.57 -21.42 -3.29
C THR A 133 -19.93 -20.80 -3.55
N VAL A 134 -20.02 -19.46 -3.62
CA VAL A 134 -21.25 -18.76 -3.98
C VAL A 134 -21.64 -19.06 -5.43
N GLU A 135 -20.70 -19.01 -6.38
CA GLU A 135 -20.94 -19.33 -7.78
C GLU A 135 -21.38 -20.78 -7.99
N LYS A 136 -20.78 -21.73 -7.26
CA LYS A 136 -21.23 -23.14 -7.25
C LYS A 136 -22.68 -23.26 -6.77
N LYS A 137 -23.07 -22.55 -5.70
CA LYS A 137 -24.45 -22.55 -5.21
C LYS A 137 -25.42 -21.94 -6.23
N VAL A 138 -25.03 -20.83 -6.87
CA VAL A 138 -25.86 -20.17 -7.89
C VAL A 138 -26.03 -21.07 -9.12
N THR A 139 -24.95 -21.67 -9.62
CA THR A 139 -25.02 -22.58 -10.77
C THR A 139 -25.85 -23.82 -10.47
N GLN A 140 -25.71 -24.41 -9.27
CA GLN A 140 -26.57 -25.51 -8.81
C GLN A 140 -28.05 -25.09 -8.74
N ARG A 141 -28.36 -23.92 -8.18
CA ARG A 141 -29.73 -23.38 -8.13
C ARG A 141 -30.31 -23.20 -9.54
N LYS A 142 -29.54 -22.63 -10.47
CA LYS A 142 -29.95 -22.47 -11.88
C LYS A 142 -30.20 -23.83 -12.55
N LYS A 143 -29.29 -24.80 -12.41
CA LYS A 143 -29.47 -26.16 -12.94
C LYS A 143 -30.73 -26.84 -12.37
N ARG A 144 -30.95 -26.72 -11.07
CA ARG A 144 -32.16 -27.23 -10.39
C ARG A 144 -33.42 -26.57 -10.94
N HIS A 145 -33.42 -25.24 -11.08
CA HIS A 145 -34.54 -24.51 -11.65
C HIS A 145 -34.86 -25.00 -13.07
N VAL A 146 -33.84 -25.09 -13.94
CA VAL A 146 -34.01 -25.60 -15.31
C VAL A 146 -34.64 -26.99 -15.31
N LYS A 147 -34.12 -27.92 -14.49
CA LYS A 147 -34.68 -29.29 -14.37
C LYS A 147 -36.14 -29.31 -13.90
N LEU A 148 -36.50 -28.46 -12.94
CA LEU A 148 -37.89 -28.40 -12.45
C LEU A 148 -38.82 -27.71 -13.45
N SER A 149 -38.31 -26.76 -14.25
CA SER A 149 -39.09 -26.13 -15.32
C SER A 149 -39.24 -27.01 -16.57
N GLN A 150 -38.52 -28.13 -16.67
CA GLN A 150 -38.65 -29.04 -17.81
C GLN A 150 -40.06 -29.62 -17.86
N ARG A 151 -40.62 -29.57 -19.08
CA ARG A 151 -41.94 -30.10 -19.41
C ARG A 151 -41.81 -31.13 -20.52
N THR A 152 -42.77 -32.04 -20.59
CA THR A 152 -42.93 -33.01 -21.68
C THR A 152 -43.38 -32.29 -22.96
N ALA A 153 -43.40 -32.99 -24.10
CA ALA A 153 -43.92 -32.46 -25.36
C ALA A 153 -45.36 -31.96 -25.23
N THR A 154 -46.15 -32.59 -24.36
CA THR A 154 -47.54 -32.22 -24.03
C THR A 154 -47.65 -31.07 -23.02
N GLY A 155 -46.53 -30.48 -22.59
CA GLY A 155 -46.49 -29.36 -21.64
C GLY A 155 -46.64 -29.76 -20.16
N GLN A 156 -46.82 -31.05 -19.85
CA GLN A 156 -46.92 -31.53 -18.48
C GLN A 156 -45.55 -31.46 -17.78
N PRO A 157 -45.50 -31.18 -16.47
CA PRO A 157 -44.23 -31.16 -15.73
C PRO A 157 -43.60 -32.55 -15.72
N VAL A 158 -42.27 -32.61 -15.90
CA VAL A 158 -41.54 -33.89 -15.78
C VAL A 158 -41.52 -34.31 -14.30
N VAL A 159 -42.44 -35.20 -13.94
CA VAL A 159 -42.69 -35.63 -12.55
C VAL A 159 -41.45 -36.24 -11.90
N LYS A 160 -40.65 -37.00 -12.66
CA LYS A 160 -39.39 -37.59 -12.19
C LYS A 160 -38.45 -36.56 -11.54
N ASN A 161 -38.32 -35.37 -12.14
CA ASN A 161 -37.45 -34.32 -11.61
C ASN A 161 -37.98 -33.74 -10.30
N HIS A 162 -39.31 -33.64 -10.15
CA HIS A 162 -39.96 -33.13 -8.96
C HIS A 162 -39.90 -34.13 -7.81
N ILE A 163 -40.16 -35.42 -8.07
CA ILE A 163 -40.04 -36.49 -7.07
C ILE A 163 -38.62 -36.54 -6.52
N ASN A 164 -37.60 -36.55 -7.40
CA ASN A 164 -36.21 -36.58 -6.96
C ASN A 164 -35.84 -35.38 -6.08
N ASP A 165 -36.39 -34.20 -6.36
CA ASP A 165 -36.16 -33.00 -5.55
C ASP A 165 -36.81 -33.09 -4.17
N ILE A 166 -38.05 -33.59 -4.10
CA ILE A 166 -38.76 -33.84 -2.83
C ILE A 166 -38.01 -34.88 -1.99
N LEU A 167 -37.64 -36.01 -2.59
CA LEU A 167 -36.88 -37.05 -1.89
C LEU A 167 -35.53 -36.53 -1.37
N SER A 168 -34.84 -35.71 -2.15
CA SER A 168 -33.58 -35.09 -1.72
C SER A 168 -33.77 -34.15 -0.53
N ARG A 169 -34.88 -33.41 -0.46
CA ARG A 169 -35.22 -32.53 0.67
C ARG A 169 -35.53 -33.36 1.92
N LEU A 170 -36.37 -34.38 1.79
CA LEU A 170 -36.73 -35.28 2.91
C LEU A 170 -35.49 -35.98 3.48
N GLN A 171 -34.57 -36.45 2.63
CA GLN A 171 -33.31 -37.03 3.09
C GLN A 171 -32.41 -36.00 3.78
N ALA A 172 -32.40 -34.75 3.33
CA ALA A 172 -31.63 -33.69 3.96
C ALA A 172 -32.22 -33.26 5.31
N GLU A 173 -33.55 -33.26 5.45
CA GLU A 173 -34.28 -33.01 6.70
C GLU A 173 -34.03 -34.12 7.71
N LYS A 174 -34.18 -35.40 7.31
CA LYS A 174 -33.87 -36.55 8.16
C LYS A 174 -32.42 -36.53 8.68
N LYS A 175 -31.47 -36.11 7.84
CA LYS A 175 -30.05 -35.95 8.25
C LYS A 175 -29.79 -34.78 9.20
N ARG A 176 -30.68 -33.78 9.24
CA ARG A 176 -30.61 -32.65 10.18
C ARG A 176 -31.23 -33.01 11.52
N GLU A 177 -32.34 -33.76 11.51
CA GLU A 177 -33.02 -34.22 12.73
C GLU A 177 -32.25 -35.33 13.46
N GLY A 178 -31.49 -36.16 12.71
CA GLY A 178 -30.63 -37.19 13.30
C GLY A 178 -29.25 -36.70 13.77
N LYS A 179 -29.03 -35.39 13.87
CA LYS A 179 -27.81 -34.76 14.41
C LYS A 179 -28.17 -33.91 15.61
#